data_AF-A0AAX2FC25-F1
#
_entry.id   AF-A0AAX2FC25-F1
#
_cell.length_a   1.000
_cell.length_b   1.000
_cell.length_c   1.000
_cell.angle_alpha   90.00
_cell.angle_beta   90.00
_cell.angle_gamma   90.00
#
_symmetry.space_group_name_H-M   'P 1'
#
loop_
_entity.id
_entity.type
_entity.pdbx_description
1 polymer ?
#
loop_
_entity_poly.entity_id
_entity_poly.type
_entity_poly.pdbx_seq_one_letter_code
_entity_poly.pdbx_strand_id
1 'polypeptide(L)'
;MKAVTYQGPNQVQVKQVDDAKLEKKDDIIVKITSTAICGSDLHLYQGNMPLPQGYIIGHEPMGIVEEVGPDVTKVKKGDRVVIPFNVSCGHCFYCQHEMESQCDNSNPHYDSGGYFGYTEKFGNHPGGQAEYLKVPF
;
A
#
# COMPACT_ATOMS: atom_id res chain seq x y z
N MET A 1 6.15 -10.50 9.72
CA MET A 1 6.68 -9.14 9.94
C MET A 1 5.82 -8.40 10.96
N LYS A 2 6.34 -7.34 11.58
CA LYS A 2 5.55 -6.42 12.41
C LYS A 2 4.84 -5.40 11.52
N ALA A 3 3.58 -5.11 11.84
CA ALA A 3 2.77 -4.10 11.16
C ALA A 3 1.77 -3.45 12.12
N VAL A 4 1.46 -2.17 11.89
CA VAL A 4 0.36 -1.47 12.56
C VAL A 4 -0.95 -1.95 11.96
N THR A 5 -1.81 -2.48 12.82
CA THR A 5 -3.09 -3.08 12.43
C THR A 5 -4.25 -2.44 13.16
N TYR A 6 -5.32 -2.16 12.45
CA TYR A 6 -6.55 -1.63 13.01
C TYR A 6 -7.25 -2.67 13.89
N GLN A 7 -7.68 -2.30 15.10
CA GLN A 7 -8.39 -3.19 16.03
C GLN A 7 -9.82 -2.75 16.32
N GLY A 8 -10.22 -1.58 15.84
CA GLY A 8 -11.51 -0.97 16.12
C GLY A 8 -11.37 0.54 16.34
N PRO A 9 -12.49 1.25 16.56
CA PRO A 9 -12.47 2.68 16.78
C PRO A 9 -11.56 3.05 17.96
N ASN A 10 -10.66 3.98 17.70
CA ASN A 10 -9.59 4.48 18.56
C ASN A 10 -8.61 3.40 19.04
N GLN A 11 -8.45 2.32 18.27
CA GLN A 11 -7.57 1.21 18.64
C GLN A 11 -6.77 0.70 17.45
N VAL A 12 -5.45 0.85 17.55
CA VAL A 12 -4.46 0.23 16.64
C VAL A 12 -3.40 -0.49 17.46
N GLN A 13 -2.81 -1.53 16.89
CA GLN A 13 -1.76 -2.31 17.55
C GLN A 13 -0.68 -2.72 16.56
N VAL A 14 0.57 -2.72 17.00
CA VAL A 14 1.65 -3.40 16.29
C VAL A 14 1.50 -4.90 16.54
N LYS A 15 1.20 -5.67 15.50
CA LYS A 15 1.05 -7.14 15.58
C LYS A 15 2.06 -7.82 14.68
N GLN A 16 2.38 -9.07 15.02
CA GLN A 16 3.03 -9.98 14.09
C GLN A 16 1.99 -10.43 13.06
N VAL A 17 2.30 -10.24 11.79
CA VAL A 17 1.52 -10.68 10.62
C VAL A 17 2.40 -11.49 9.68
N ASP A 18 1.80 -12.12 8.69
CA ASP A 18 2.56 -12.80 7.62
C ASP A 18 3.46 -11.82 6.87
N ASP A 19 4.62 -12.30 6.42
CA ASP A 19 5.51 -11.50 5.59
C ASP A 19 4.86 -11.16 4.25
N ALA A 20 5.15 -9.97 3.73
CA ALA A 20 4.77 -9.59 2.38
C ALA A 20 5.44 -10.53 1.37
N LYS A 21 4.70 -10.91 0.32
CA LYS A 21 5.15 -11.85 -0.72
C LYS A 21 4.80 -11.29 -2.09
N LEU A 22 5.63 -11.61 -3.08
CA LEU A 22 5.28 -11.37 -4.47
C LEU A 22 4.06 -12.23 -4.82
N GLU A 23 3.03 -11.61 -5.38
CA GLU A 23 1.82 -12.29 -5.85
C GLU A 23 1.75 -12.30 -7.38
N LYS A 24 2.27 -11.23 -8.01
CA LYS A 24 2.38 -11.08 -9.46
C LYS A 24 3.83 -10.89 -9.87
N LYS A 25 4.08 -11.06 -11.17
CA LYS A 25 5.42 -10.99 -11.75
C LYS A 25 5.98 -9.57 -11.83
N ASP A 26 5.11 -8.58 -11.75
CA ASP A 26 5.40 -7.14 -11.76
C ASP A 26 5.37 -6.52 -10.36
N ASP A 27 5.21 -7.32 -9.29
CA ASP A 27 5.31 -6.83 -7.92
C ASP A 27 6.77 -6.59 -7.50
N ILE A 28 6.95 -5.72 -6.52
CA ILE A 28 8.18 -5.63 -5.72
C ILE A 28 7.86 -5.75 -4.23
N ILE A 29 8.85 -6.23 -3.45
CA ILE A 29 8.83 -6.10 -1.99
C ILE A 29 9.78 -4.99 -1.59
N VAL A 30 9.30 -4.07 -0.77
CA VAL A 30 10.08 -2.96 -0.22
C VAL A 30 10.26 -3.20 1.28
N LYS A 31 11.51 -3.24 1.73
CA LYS A 31 11.85 -3.13 3.15
C LYS A 31 11.68 -1.68 3.57
N ILE A 32 10.70 -1.44 4.44
CA ILE A 32 10.38 -0.09 4.89
C ILE A 32 11.49 0.42 5.79
N THR A 33 11.98 1.63 5.49
CA THR A 33 13.00 2.32 6.30
C THR A 33 12.37 3.46 7.11
N SER A 34 11.35 4.09 6.55
CA SER A 34 10.56 5.13 7.21
C SER A 34 9.14 5.10 6.67
N THR A 35 8.18 5.39 7.53
CA THR A 35 6.77 5.58 7.18
C THR A 35 6.16 6.55 8.18
N ALA A 36 5.24 7.38 7.71
CA ALA A 36 4.60 8.42 8.52
C ALA A 36 3.16 8.05 8.90
N ILE A 37 2.57 8.92 9.72
CA ILE A 37 1.15 8.90 10.08
C ILE A 37 0.51 10.10 9.40
N CYS A 38 -0.47 9.86 8.56
CA CYS A 38 -1.17 10.91 7.84
C CYS A 38 -2.40 11.38 8.64
N GLY A 39 -2.88 12.59 8.37
CA GLY A 39 -4.18 13.04 8.91
C GLY A 39 -5.35 12.15 8.48
N SER A 40 -5.29 11.56 7.28
CA SER A 40 -6.29 10.63 6.75
C SER A 40 -6.35 9.31 7.55
N ASP A 41 -5.23 8.86 8.13
CA ASP A 41 -5.21 7.68 9.00
C ASP A 41 -6.12 7.87 10.23
N LEU A 42 -6.34 9.13 10.66
CA LEU A 42 -7.26 9.43 11.76
C LEU A 42 -8.72 9.08 11.42
N HIS A 43 -9.13 9.16 10.15
CA HIS A 43 -10.47 8.74 9.74
C HIS A 43 -10.66 7.23 9.91
N LEU A 44 -9.60 6.44 9.67
CA LEU A 44 -9.59 5.00 9.95
C LEU A 44 -9.58 4.75 11.45
N TYR A 45 -8.64 5.39 12.16
CA TYR A 45 -8.47 5.27 13.60
C TYR A 45 -9.78 5.58 14.34
N GLN A 46 -10.49 6.63 13.99
CA GLN A 46 -11.76 7.01 14.64
C GLN A 46 -12.94 6.09 14.29
N GLY A 47 -12.77 5.18 13.32
CA GLY A 47 -13.85 4.30 12.86
C GLY A 47 -14.86 4.98 11.92
N ASN A 48 -14.48 6.10 11.29
CA ASN A 48 -15.35 6.82 10.35
C ASN A 48 -15.48 6.10 9.00
N MET A 49 -14.64 5.09 8.77
CA MET A 49 -14.61 4.28 7.56
C MET A 49 -14.68 2.80 7.95
N PRO A 50 -15.45 1.97 7.22
CA PRO A 50 -15.52 0.54 7.50
C PRO A 50 -14.17 -0.12 7.21
N LEU A 51 -13.62 -0.78 8.23
CA LEU A 51 -12.32 -1.46 8.15
C LEU A 51 -12.35 -2.71 9.05
N PRO A 52 -11.95 -3.89 8.54
CA PRO A 52 -11.93 -5.09 9.34
C PRO A 52 -10.81 -5.03 10.39
N GLN A 53 -11.03 -5.68 11.53
CA GLN A 53 -9.98 -5.88 12.52
C GLN A 53 -8.82 -6.68 11.91
N GLY A 54 -7.59 -6.25 12.18
CA GLY A 54 -6.36 -6.83 11.63
C GLY A 54 -5.87 -6.19 10.35
N TYR A 55 -6.62 -5.25 9.75
CA TYR A 55 -6.19 -4.58 8.53
C TYR A 55 -4.94 -3.72 8.76
N ILE A 56 -3.95 -3.82 7.86
CA ILE A 56 -2.69 -3.09 7.93
C ILE A 56 -2.87 -1.69 7.32
N ILE A 57 -2.58 -0.64 8.10
CA ILE A 57 -2.83 0.76 7.71
C ILE A 57 -1.55 1.51 7.29
N GLY A 58 -1.72 2.74 6.80
CA GLY A 58 -0.64 3.68 6.47
C GLY A 58 -0.24 3.69 5.00
N HIS A 59 0.10 4.86 4.48
CA HIS A 59 0.30 5.09 3.05
C HIS A 59 1.35 6.15 2.71
N GLU A 60 2.26 6.42 3.66
CA GLU A 60 3.42 7.28 3.44
C GLU A 60 4.76 6.51 3.58
N PRO A 61 4.97 5.34 2.92
CA PRO A 61 6.19 4.56 3.10
C PRO A 61 7.32 4.97 2.13
N MET A 62 8.55 4.82 2.62
CA MET A 62 9.76 4.82 1.81
C MET A 62 10.72 3.74 2.30
N GLY A 63 11.55 3.21 1.40
CA GLY A 63 12.32 2.03 1.73
C GLY A 63 13.38 1.65 0.71
N ILE A 64 13.85 0.42 0.86
CA ILE A 64 14.79 -0.23 -0.03
C ILE A 64 14.09 -1.39 -0.70
N VAL A 65 14.22 -1.53 -2.02
CA VAL A 65 13.71 -2.69 -2.75
C VAL A 65 14.45 -3.94 -2.25
N GLU A 66 13.71 -4.89 -1.68
CA GLU A 66 14.23 -6.13 -1.10
C GLU A 66 14.15 -7.29 -2.11
N GLU A 67 13.06 -7.36 -2.86
CA GLU A 67 12.76 -8.41 -3.85
C GLU A 67 12.01 -7.80 -5.03
N VAL A 68 12.21 -8.34 -6.24
CA VAL A 68 11.52 -7.92 -7.46
C VAL A 68 10.97 -9.14 -8.19
N GLY A 69 9.77 -9.00 -8.75
CA GLY A 69 9.23 -9.99 -9.67
C GLY A 69 9.99 -10.00 -11.01
N PRO A 70 9.88 -11.10 -11.78
CA PRO A 70 10.64 -11.30 -13.01
C PRO A 70 10.31 -10.32 -14.15
N ASP A 71 9.15 -9.66 -14.11
CA ASP A 71 8.73 -8.72 -15.15
C ASP A 71 9.06 -7.26 -14.77
N VAL A 72 9.65 -7.03 -13.59
CA VAL A 72 10.07 -5.70 -13.12
C VAL A 72 11.34 -5.25 -13.83
N THR A 73 11.28 -4.07 -14.46
CA THR A 73 12.40 -3.54 -15.28
C THR A 73 12.90 -2.15 -14.84
N LYS A 74 12.11 -1.41 -14.05
CA LYS A 74 12.41 -0.01 -13.69
C LYS A 74 13.23 0.16 -12.41
N VAL A 75 13.20 -0.84 -11.52
CA VAL A 75 13.91 -0.85 -10.25
C VAL A 75 14.57 -2.21 -10.01
N LYS A 76 15.54 -2.28 -9.12
CA LYS A 76 16.21 -3.52 -8.72
C LYS A 76 16.44 -3.57 -7.21
N LYS A 77 16.71 -4.77 -6.69
CA LYS A 77 17.09 -4.96 -5.29
C LYS A 77 18.21 -3.99 -4.88
N GLY A 78 18.03 -3.34 -3.73
CA GLY A 78 18.95 -2.35 -3.18
C GLY A 78 18.65 -0.90 -3.55
N ASP A 79 17.79 -0.63 -4.54
CA ASP A 79 17.39 0.74 -4.87
C ASP A 79 16.58 1.36 -3.72
N ARG A 80 16.81 2.65 -3.46
CA ARG A 80 16.03 3.44 -2.50
C ARG A 80 14.84 4.07 -3.20
N VAL A 81 13.65 3.84 -2.67
CA VAL A 81 12.38 4.22 -3.31
C VAL A 81 11.48 4.98 -2.32
N VAL A 82 10.76 5.96 -2.87
CA VAL A 82 9.59 6.58 -2.24
C VAL A 82 8.37 5.99 -2.94
N ILE A 83 7.38 5.55 -2.16
CA ILE A 83 6.19 4.92 -2.70
C ILE A 83 5.05 5.95 -2.66
N PRO A 84 4.48 6.34 -3.81
CA PRO A 84 3.26 7.14 -3.83
C PRO A 84 2.13 6.44 -3.06
N PHE A 85 1.28 7.21 -2.39
CA PHE A 85 0.16 6.64 -1.62
C PHE A 85 -0.88 5.97 -2.53
N ASN A 86 -1.02 6.48 -3.76
CA ASN A 86 -1.87 5.93 -4.81
C ASN A 86 -1.18 4.77 -5.52
N VAL A 87 -1.96 3.71 -5.76
CA VAL A 87 -1.56 2.55 -6.54
C VAL A 87 -1.91 2.81 -7.99
N SER A 88 -0.96 2.64 -8.91
CA SER A 88 -1.16 3.01 -10.31
C SER A 88 -0.43 2.08 -11.27
N CYS A 89 -1.12 1.60 -12.30
CA CYS A 89 -0.57 0.65 -13.27
C CYS A 89 0.40 1.26 -14.31
N GLY A 90 0.45 2.59 -14.44
CA GLY A 90 1.32 3.28 -15.40
C GLY A 90 0.91 3.17 -16.88
N HIS A 91 -0.17 2.45 -17.22
CA HIS A 91 -0.53 2.18 -18.62
C HIS A 91 -2.01 2.36 -19.00
N CYS A 92 -2.91 2.60 -18.05
CA CYS A 92 -4.31 2.95 -18.38
C CYS A 92 -4.41 4.41 -18.86
N PHE A 93 -5.60 4.80 -19.36
CA PHE A 93 -5.84 6.16 -19.85
C PHE A 93 -5.39 7.21 -18.83
N TYR A 94 -5.83 7.11 -17.59
CA TYR A 94 -5.49 8.06 -16.54
C TYR A 94 -3.99 8.10 -16.22
N CYS A 95 -3.34 6.95 -16.12
CA CYS A 95 -1.90 6.89 -15.84
C CYS A 95 -1.06 7.50 -16.98
N GLN A 96 -1.48 7.33 -18.24
CA GLN A 96 -0.77 7.92 -19.39
C GLN A 96 -0.98 9.44 -19.52
N HIS A 97 -1.90 10.01 -18.74
CA HIS A 97 -2.23 11.43 -18.74
C HIS A 97 -1.96 12.08 -17.37
N GLU A 98 -1.04 11.54 -16.57
CA GLU A 98 -0.61 12.11 -15.27
C GLU A 98 -1.76 12.23 -14.26
N MET A 99 -2.73 11.32 -14.33
CA MET A 99 -3.88 11.21 -13.43
C MET A 99 -3.82 9.90 -12.64
N GLU A 100 -2.67 9.54 -12.09
CA GLU A 100 -2.40 8.24 -11.44
C GLU A 100 -3.32 7.95 -10.24
N SER A 101 -3.89 8.99 -9.62
CA SER A 101 -4.89 8.88 -8.55
C SER A 101 -6.24 8.31 -9.03
N GLN A 102 -6.46 8.24 -10.34
CA GLN A 102 -7.67 7.72 -10.98
C GLN A 102 -7.41 6.43 -11.76
N CYS A 103 -6.41 5.64 -11.36
CA CYS A 103 -6.03 4.45 -12.11
C CYS A 103 -7.15 3.38 -12.18
N ASP A 104 -7.58 3.04 -13.40
CA ASP A 104 -8.62 2.02 -13.68
C ASP A 104 -8.29 0.62 -13.14
N ASN A 105 -7.01 0.28 -13.05
CA ASN A 105 -6.55 -1.08 -12.71
C ASN A 105 -6.18 -1.24 -11.24
N SER A 106 -6.29 -0.17 -10.45
CA SER A 106 -5.80 -0.13 -9.07
C SER A 106 -6.87 -0.53 -8.04
N ASN A 107 -8.15 -0.51 -8.41
CA ASN A 107 -9.26 -0.78 -7.50
C ASN A 107 -10.33 -1.66 -8.16
N PRO A 108 -10.43 -2.95 -7.80
CA PRO A 108 -11.45 -3.83 -8.36
C PRO A 108 -12.83 -3.67 -7.70
N HIS A 109 -12.96 -2.86 -6.64
CA HIS A 109 -14.16 -2.81 -5.82
C HIS A 109 -15.11 -1.65 -6.17
N TYR A 110 -14.58 -0.50 -6.58
CA TYR A 110 -15.35 0.72 -6.84
C TYR A 110 -14.72 1.55 -7.97
N ASP A 111 -15.53 2.41 -8.60
CA ASP A 111 -15.08 3.39 -9.60
C ASP A 111 -14.32 4.56 -8.94
N SER A 112 -13.08 4.26 -8.53
CA SER A 112 -12.14 5.20 -7.89
C SER A 112 -10.72 4.61 -7.92
N GLY A 113 -9.67 5.42 -7.73
CA GLY A 113 -8.31 4.91 -7.59
C GLY A 113 -8.09 4.06 -6.34
N GLY A 114 -7.00 3.30 -6.33
CA GLY A 114 -6.56 2.47 -5.22
C GLY A 114 -5.51 3.19 -4.35
N TYR A 115 -5.58 2.99 -3.04
CA TYR A 115 -4.65 3.58 -2.08
C TYR A 115 -4.13 2.50 -1.12
N PHE A 116 -2.85 2.60 -0.74
CA PHE A 116 -2.30 1.73 0.29
C PHE A 116 -2.98 1.96 1.63
N GLY A 117 -3.20 0.90 2.40
CA GLY A 117 -3.64 0.97 3.80
C GLY A 117 -4.95 1.73 4.03
N TYR A 118 -5.84 1.80 3.03
CA TYR A 118 -7.01 2.69 3.06
C TYR A 118 -8.32 1.99 2.61
N THR A 119 -8.74 0.96 3.33
CA THR A 119 -10.05 0.25 3.18
C THR A 119 -10.28 -0.50 1.86
N GLU A 120 -11.25 -1.41 1.87
CA GLU A 120 -11.70 -2.13 0.66
C GLU A 120 -12.21 -1.16 -0.42
N LYS A 121 -12.80 -0.04 0.00
CA LYS A 121 -13.34 0.97 -0.91
C LYS A 121 -12.29 1.49 -1.90
N PHE A 122 -11.01 1.52 -1.50
CA PHE A 122 -9.91 2.03 -2.30
C PHE A 122 -8.90 0.91 -2.66
N GLY A 123 -9.40 -0.24 -3.08
CA GLY A 123 -8.57 -1.31 -3.67
C GLY A 123 -8.01 -2.32 -2.69
N ASN A 124 -8.26 -2.15 -1.38
CA ASN A 124 -7.89 -3.12 -0.35
C ASN A 124 -6.39 -3.46 -0.27
N HIS A 125 -5.51 -2.54 -0.66
CA HIS A 125 -4.06 -2.74 -0.62
C HIS A 125 -3.52 -2.63 0.81
N PRO A 126 -2.76 -3.60 1.35
CA PRO A 126 -2.16 -3.49 2.68
C PRO A 126 -1.27 -2.24 2.83
N GLY A 127 -1.28 -1.63 4.01
CA GLY A 127 -0.56 -0.38 4.27
C GLY A 127 0.94 -0.54 4.58
N GLY A 128 1.64 0.59 4.51
CA GLY A 128 3.09 0.72 4.67
C GLY A 128 3.58 1.00 6.09
N GLN A 129 2.71 1.10 7.10
CA GLN A 129 3.14 1.11 8.51
C GLN A 129 3.53 -0.30 8.97
N ALA A 130 4.53 -0.88 8.31
CA ALA A 130 4.99 -2.26 8.46
C ALA A 130 6.50 -2.36 8.20
N GLU A 131 7.11 -3.51 8.48
CA GLU A 131 8.54 -3.75 8.16
C GLU A 131 8.77 -4.00 6.66
N TYR A 132 7.80 -4.59 5.97
CA TYR A 132 7.84 -4.82 4.52
C TYR A 132 6.49 -4.49 3.88
N LEU A 133 6.53 -4.08 2.61
CA LEU A 133 5.36 -3.75 1.81
C LEU A 133 5.49 -4.37 0.42
N LYS A 134 4.43 -5.04 -0.05
CA LYS A 134 4.27 -5.41 -1.46
C LYS A 134 3.73 -4.20 -2.22
N VAL A 135 4.42 -3.80 -3.28
CA VAL A 135 4.01 -2.71 -4.16
C VAL A 135 3.76 -3.29 -5.55
N PRO A 136 2.53 -3.19 -6.10
CA PRO A 136 2.20 -3.73 -7.42
C PRO A 136 2.47 -2.70 -8.55
N PHE A 137 2.69 -3.23 -9.75
CA PHE A 137 2.86 -2.55 -11.05
C PHE A 137 4.15 -1.73 -11.25
#